data_AF-A0A3S1MIV0-F1
#
_entry.id   AF-A0A3S1MIV0-F1
#
_cell.length_a   1.000
_cell.length_b   1.000
_cell.length_c   1.000
_cell.angle_alpha   90.00
_cell.angle_beta   90.00
_cell.angle_gamma   90.00
#
_symmetry.space_group_name_H-M   'P 1'
#
loop_
_entity.id
_entity.type
_entity.pdbx_description
1 polymer ?
#
loop_
_entity_poly.entity_id
_entity_poly.type
_entity_poly.pdbx_seq_one_letter_code
_entity_poly.pdbx_strand_id
1 'polypeptide(L)'
;MTKLLGAIETDTLVFLCGAGLSMSDPSKLPSAARVAEICYENWFPIEPLDPALKWDIDKLSGHFHARGDFKTQFIPLVPWNELTGIPNKGHAAVADMLVSRAAHAALSANFDCMIERWAGERKISLRGALTGQEAVNFTAATNPLVKFHGCMDRGPMDTLWTQGQLGEADVQEKIESCSQWMTLNLPGRHLVVVGFWTDWGYLNNVLANALTVSNALSVTVINPETSVALQGKAADLWAKLNSLSASFVHVQASADEALEELRAAYSMTWAKRFYALGAPLAKDAGLTATPTPDSLAMDDLYRLRQDVEGKPYLRAATGKRPPSDAAAAAYFHIDLMGAGATQTGAWLNFSGRSIRVVNGAGRGLNDVRETNVEPSTFPQADIVVCAGSLDLGVPAKLIATGKAASIVSPAPGGGAKWLTHEQAKTEFGL
;
A
#
# COMPACT_ATOMS: atom_id res chain seq x y z
N MET A 1 3.82 11.27 13.99
CA MET A 1 3.14 11.51 12.70
C MET A 1 3.73 12.65 11.86
N THR A 2 3.76 13.90 12.35
CA THR A 2 4.17 15.10 11.56
C THR A 2 5.48 14.95 10.79
N LYS A 3 6.51 14.36 11.41
CA LYS A 3 7.81 14.08 10.78
C LYS A 3 7.67 13.21 9.52
N LEU A 4 6.87 12.14 9.58
CA LEU A 4 6.69 11.21 8.47
C LEU A 4 5.85 11.83 7.35
N LEU A 5 4.87 12.68 7.68
CA LEU A 5 4.17 13.48 6.67
C LEU A 5 5.11 14.45 5.95
N GLY A 6 6.03 15.09 6.69
CA GLY A 6 7.10 15.90 6.09
C GLY A 6 8.01 15.08 5.16
N ALA A 7 8.32 13.83 5.53
CA ALA A 7 9.09 12.92 4.69
C ALA A 7 8.38 12.52 3.39
N ILE A 8 7.06 12.38 3.42
CA ILE A 8 6.23 12.18 2.21
C ILE A 8 6.32 13.39 1.28
N GLU A 9 6.28 14.60 1.84
CA GLU A 9 6.36 15.83 1.04
C GLU A 9 7.71 16.04 0.37
N THR A 10 8.79 15.63 1.03
CA THR A 10 10.16 15.76 0.51
C THR A 10 10.63 14.54 -0.27
N ASP A 11 9.75 13.55 -0.53
CA ASP A 11 10.08 12.31 -1.25
C ASP A 11 11.22 11.51 -0.57
N THR A 12 11.26 11.51 0.76
CA THR A 12 12.33 10.89 1.56
C THR A 12 11.88 9.72 2.42
N LEU A 13 10.59 9.36 2.42
CA LEU A 13 10.08 8.23 3.20
C LEU A 13 10.45 6.87 2.55
N VAL A 14 11.07 5.97 3.30
CA VAL A 14 11.37 4.59 2.86
C VAL A 14 10.92 3.58 3.91
N PHE A 15 10.25 2.50 3.48
CA PHE A 15 9.84 1.39 4.35
C PHE A 15 10.84 0.23 4.32
N LEU A 16 11.11 -0.36 5.48
CA LEU A 16 11.82 -1.63 5.63
C LEU A 16 10.88 -2.62 6.34
N CYS A 17 10.34 -3.56 5.58
CA CYS A 17 9.29 -4.47 6.00
C CYS A 17 9.84 -5.86 6.32
N GLY A 18 9.53 -6.36 7.51
CA GLY A 18 9.81 -7.74 7.92
C GLY A 18 8.52 -8.54 8.12
N ALA A 19 8.66 -9.77 8.61
CA ALA A 19 7.56 -10.72 8.74
C ALA A 19 6.42 -10.19 9.62
N GLY A 20 6.71 -9.32 10.59
CA GLY A 20 5.68 -8.70 11.43
C GLY A 20 4.67 -7.83 10.67
N LEU A 21 4.96 -7.42 9.43
CA LEU A 21 3.96 -6.79 8.54
C LEU A 21 2.81 -7.76 8.20
N SER A 22 3.12 -9.05 8.07
CA SER A 22 2.20 -10.06 7.55
C SER A 22 1.43 -10.84 8.64
N MET A 23 1.74 -10.60 9.92
CA MET A 23 1.19 -11.36 11.04
C MET A 23 -0.17 -10.87 11.55
N SER A 24 -0.54 -9.61 11.29
CA SER A 24 -1.85 -9.09 11.70
C SER A 24 -2.98 -9.57 10.79
N ASP A 25 -4.19 -9.63 11.34
CA ASP A 25 -5.41 -9.95 10.60
C ASP A 25 -5.67 -8.94 9.46
N PRO A 26 -6.31 -9.36 8.36
CA PRO A 26 -6.70 -10.72 8.02
C PRO A 26 -5.58 -11.57 7.39
N SER A 27 -4.35 -11.05 7.28
CA SER A 27 -3.24 -11.80 6.65
C SER A 27 -2.84 -12.99 7.51
N LYS A 28 -2.55 -12.75 8.80
CA LYS A 28 -2.28 -13.78 9.81
C LYS A 28 -1.28 -14.86 9.36
N LEU A 29 -0.25 -14.47 8.61
CA LEU A 29 0.75 -15.41 8.13
C LEU A 29 1.59 -15.98 9.29
N PRO A 30 2.03 -17.25 9.21
CA PRO A 30 2.84 -17.86 10.26
C PRO A 30 4.20 -17.17 10.41
N SER A 31 4.72 -17.17 11.63
CA SER A 31 6.08 -16.73 11.91
C SER A 31 7.12 -17.70 11.34
N ALA A 32 8.38 -17.25 11.21
CA ALA A 32 9.50 -18.09 10.82
C ALA A 32 9.62 -19.36 11.68
N ALA A 33 9.48 -19.24 13.00
CA ALA A 33 9.51 -20.37 13.92
C ALA A 33 8.37 -21.37 13.68
N ARG A 34 7.16 -20.89 13.35
CA ARG A 34 6.03 -21.78 13.03
C ARG A 34 6.23 -22.47 11.68
N VAL A 35 6.82 -21.79 10.69
CA VAL A 35 7.20 -22.42 9.42
C VAL A 35 8.23 -23.52 9.65
N ALA A 36 9.24 -23.28 10.50
CA ALA A 36 10.24 -24.29 10.86
C ALA A 36 9.59 -25.52 11.49
N GLU A 37 8.68 -25.32 12.43
CA GLU A 37 7.97 -26.41 13.09
C GLU A 37 7.19 -27.26 12.09
N ILE A 38 6.43 -26.63 11.18
CA ILE A 38 5.66 -27.35 10.17
C ILE A 38 6.58 -28.18 9.26
N CYS A 39 7.68 -27.60 8.78
CA CYS A 39 8.63 -28.30 7.92
C CYS A 39 9.28 -29.48 8.67
N TYR A 40 9.69 -29.25 9.93
CA TYR A 40 10.27 -30.26 10.80
C TYR A 40 9.31 -31.43 11.01
N GLU A 41 8.07 -31.15 11.41
CA GLU A 41 7.04 -32.16 11.70
C GLU A 41 6.66 -32.98 10.47
N ASN A 42 6.64 -32.35 9.29
CA ASN A 42 6.38 -33.04 8.02
C ASN A 42 7.54 -33.98 7.61
N TRP A 43 8.79 -33.63 7.91
CA TRP A 43 9.95 -34.44 7.55
C TRP A 43 10.29 -35.52 8.58
N PHE A 44 10.04 -35.27 9.87
CA PHE A 44 10.44 -36.15 10.97
C PHE A 44 10.01 -37.63 10.82
N PRO A 45 8.84 -37.98 10.25
CA PRO A 45 8.47 -39.38 10.01
C PRO A 45 9.30 -40.09 8.95
N ILE A 46 9.94 -39.34 8.05
CA ILE A 46 10.82 -39.86 6.99
C ILE A 46 12.22 -40.09 7.57
N GLU A 47 12.75 -39.11 8.29
CA GLU A 47 14.07 -39.15 8.89
C GLU A 47 14.07 -38.35 10.21
N PRO A 48 14.52 -38.95 11.33
CA PRO A 48 14.67 -38.22 12.58
C PRO A 48 15.62 -37.03 12.43
N LEU A 49 15.18 -35.86 12.91
CA LEU A 49 15.97 -34.62 12.92
C LEU A 49 16.39 -34.27 14.35
N ASP A 50 17.45 -33.45 14.48
CA ASP A 50 17.84 -32.88 15.77
C ASP A 50 16.72 -31.95 16.29
N PRO A 51 16.18 -32.18 17.50
CA PRO A 51 15.16 -31.33 18.09
C PRO A 51 15.50 -29.84 18.13
N ALA A 52 16.79 -29.47 18.14
CA ALA A 52 17.24 -28.09 18.08
C ALA A 52 16.83 -27.36 16.79
N LEU A 53 16.53 -28.09 15.71
CA LEU A 53 16.11 -27.53 14.41
C LEU A 53 14.63 -27.13 14.39
N LYS A 54 13.81 -27.66 15.31
CA LYS A 54 12.33 -27.57 15.23
C LYS A 54 11.82 -26.13 15.12
N TRP A 55 12.48 -25.17 15.76
CA TRP A 55 12.00 -23.79 15.86
C TRP A 55 12.88 -22.79 15.13
N ASP A 56 13.91 -23.26 14.43
CA ASP A 56 14.96 -22.43 13.84
C ASP A 56 15.01 -22.70 12.34
N ILE A 57 14.32 -21.85 11.57
CA ILE A 57 14.17 -22.02 10.13
C ILE A 57 15.51 -21.91 9.39
N ASP A 58 16.44 -21.09 9.88
CA ASP A 58 17.78 -20.94 9.28
C ASP A 58 18.57 -22.24 9.47
N LYS A 59 18.59 -22.80 10.69
CA LYS A 59 19.27 -24.07 10.92
C LYS A 59 18.61 -25.26 10.23
N LEU A 60 17.27 -25.33 10.26
CA LEU A 60 16.54 -26.43 9.61
C LEU A 60 16.78 -26.42 8.10
N SER A 61 16.64 -25.26 7.46
CA SER A 61 16.88 -25.13 6.03
C SER A 61 18.37 -25.30 5.68
N GLY A 62 19.27 -24.86 6.55
CA GLY A 62 20.71 -25.10 6.51
C GLY A 62 21.10 -26.58 6.54
N HIS A 63 20.35 -27.42 7.28
CA HIS A 63 20.56 -28.88 7.30
C HIS A 63 20.36 -29.50 5.91
N PHE A 64 19.27 -29.15 5.23
CA PHE A 64 19.01 -29.62 3.85
C PHE A 64 19.97 -28.98 2.83
N HIS A 65 20.37 -27.73 3.07
CA HIS A 65 21.37 -27.06 2.24
C HIS A 65 22.72 -27.78 2.27
N ALA A 66 23.24 -28.08 3.45
CA ALA A 66 24.52 -28.79 3.62
C ALA A 66 24.52 -30.21 3.02
N ARG A 67 23.34 -30.84 2.92
CA ARG A 67 23.16 -32.17 2.30
C ARG A 67 23.01 -32.12 0.78
N GLY A 68 22.84 -30.94 0.19
CA GLY A 68 22.62 -30.77 -1.24
C GLY A 68 21.19 -31.10 -1.69
N ASP A 69 20.24 -31.21 -0.77
CA ASP A 69 18.84 -31.56 -1.05
C ASP A 69 17.85 -30.42 -0.72
N PHE A 70 18.35 -29.21 -0.52
CA PHE A 70 17.54 -28.00 -0.23
C PHE A 70 16.41 -27.74 -1.24
N LYS A 71 16.72 -27.60 -2.53
CA LYS A 71 15.70 -27.27 -3.55
C LYS A 71 14.74 -28.45 -3.78
N THR A 72 15.21 -29.69 -3.60
CA THR A 72 14.46 -30.91 -3.91
C THR A 72 13.62 -31.44 -2.73
N GLN A 73 14.01 -31.13 -1.49
CA GLN A 73 13.34 -31.61 -0.27
C GLN A 73 12.82 -30.45 0.59
N PHE A 74 13.66 -29.49 0.96
CA PHE A 74 13.23 -28.42 1.87
C PHE A 74 12.19 -27.48 1.25
N ILE A 75 12.43 -26.97 0.04
CA ILE A 75 11.48 -26.04 -0.61
C ILE A 75 10.07 -26.65 -0.78
N PRO A 76 9.92 -27.92 -1.16
CA PRO A 76 8.61 -28.60 -1.14
C PRO A 76 7.96 -28.75 0.24
N LEU A 77 8.72 -28.76 1.34
CA LEU A 77 8.18 -28.83 2.71
C LEU A 77 7.59 -27.51 3.19
N VAL A 78 8.04 -26.39 2.61
CA VAL A 78 7.56 -25.05 2.99
C VAL A 78 6.04 -25.00 2.76
N PRO A 79 5.25 -24.57 3.76
CA PRO A 79 3.81 -24.49 3.65
C PRO A 79 3.39 -23.25 2.84
N TRP A 80 3.68 -23.24 1.54
CA TRP A 80 3.44 -22.09 0.65
C TRP A 80 1.99 -21.60 0.68
N ASN A 81 1.03 -22.51 0.83
CA ASN A 81 -0.39 -22.17 0.93
C ASN A 81 -0.75 -21.40 2.22
N GLU A 82 0.03 -21.58 3.29
CA GLU A 82 -0.12 -20.84 4.56
C GLU A 82 0.62 -19.50 4.53
N LEU A 83 1.48 -19.26 3.53
CA LEU A 83 2.21 -18.01 3.30
C LEU A 83 1.50 -17.06 2.33
N THR A 84 0.23 -17.36 2.00
CA THR A 84 -0.64 -16.51 1.19
C THR A 84 -2.00 -16.33 1.85
N GLY A 85 -2.81 -15.39 1.38
CA GLY A 85 -3.95 -14.86 2.13
C GLY A 85 -4.41 -13.48 1.67
N ILE A 86 -5.17 -12.79 2.52
CA ILE A 86 -5.73 -11.46 2.25
C ILE A 86 -4.79 -10.39 2.80
N PRO A 87 -4.45 -9.33 2.03
CA PRO A 87 -3.63 -8.24 2.55
C PRO A 87 -4.30 -7.50 3.71
N ASN A 88 -3.60 -7.33 4.83
CA ASN A 88 -4.00 -6.45 5.92
C ASN A 88 -3.77 -4.95 5.63
N LYS A 89 -4.16 -4.10 6.59
CA LYS A 89 -4.05 -2.63 6.47
C LYS A 89 -2.60 -2.15 6.35
N GLY A 90 -1.64 -2.87 6.93
CA GLY A 90 -0.21 -2.57 6.78
C GLY A 90 0.24 -2.74 5.33
N HIS A 91 -0.11 -3.86 4.69
CA HIS A 91 0.16 -4.06 3.26
C HIS A 91 -0.54 -3.02 2.39
N ALA A 92 -1.81 -2.72 2.70
CA ALA A 92 -2.58 -1.70 2.01
C ALA A 92 -1.90 -0.33 2.08
N ALA A 93 -1.39 0.07 3.25
CA ALA A 93 -0.67 1.33 3.45
C ALA A 93 0.63 1.39 2.65
N VAL A 94 1.46 0.35 2.70
CA VAL A 94 2.71 0.33 1.92
C VAL A 94 2.41 0.36 0.42
N ALA A 95 1.48 -0.48 -0.05
CA ALA A 95 1.11 -0.53 -1.47
C ALA A 95 0.55 0.81 -1.96
N ASP A 96 -0.41 1.39 -1.24
CA ASP A 96 -0.99 2.70 -1.56
C ASP A 96 0.07 3.81 -1.61
N MET A 97 1.02 3.84 -0.67
CA MET A 97 2.07 4.85 -0.68
C MET A 97 3.10 4.64 -1.80
N LEU A 98 3.37 3.41 -2.24
CA LEU A 98 4.20 3.16 -3.41
C LEU A 98 3.49 3.54 -4.72
N VAL A 99 2.20 3.19 -4.82
CA VAL A 99 1.35 3.47 -5.99
C VAL A 99 1.09 4.97 -6.15
N SER A 100 0.80 5.66 -5.05
CA SER A 100 0.60 7.11 -5.03
C SER A 100 1.90 7.92 -4.96
N ARG A 101 3.06 7.24 -4.94
CA ARG A 101 4.40 7.82 -4.82
C ARG A 101 4.64 8.63 -3.54
N ALA A 102 3.85 8.41 -2.49
CA ALA A 102 4.04 9.00 -1.18
C ALA A 102 5.25 8.41 -0.44
N ALA A 103 5.60 7.15 -0.67
CA ALA A 103 6.84 6.54 -0.21
C ALA A 103 7.81 6.41 -1.37
N HIS A 104 9.06 6.80 -1.16
CA HIS A 104 10.13 6.73 -2.16
C HIS A 104 10.43 5.30 -2.58
N ALA A 105 10.41 4.35 -1.63
CA ALA A 105 10.58 2.93 -1.87
C ALA A 105 10.12 2.10 -0.67
N ALA A 106 10.01 0.79 -0.86
CA ALA A 106 9.90 -0.19 0.21
C ALA A 106 10.88 -1.33 -0.04
N LEU A 107 11.45 -1.86 1.04
CA LEU A 107 12.29 -3.04 1.03
C LEU A 107 11.60 -4.10 1.88
N SER A 108 11.53 -5.34 1.41
CA SER A 108 10.84 -6.42 2.13
C SER A 108 11.70 -7.68 2.17
N ALA A 109 11.79 -8.26 3.37
CA ALA A 109 12.33 -9.61 3.58
C ALA A 109 11.25 -10.70 3.38
N ASN A 110 9.99 -10.31 3.17
CA ASN A 110 8.88 -11.26 3.14
C ASN A 110 8.77 -11.90 1.76
N PHE A 111 8.57 -13.22 1.74
CA PHE A 111 8.36 -13.97 0.50
C PHE A 111 6.96 -13.76 -0.08
N ASP A 112 5.97 -13.50 0.79
CA ASP A 112 4.56 -13.30 0.44
C ASP A 112 4.36 -12.11 -0.50
N CYS A 113 3.27 -12.14 -1.27
CA CYS A 113 2.96 -11.10 -2.26
C CYS A 113 1.82 -10.17 -1.83
N MET A 114 1.61 -9.92 -0.53
CA MET A 114 0.43 -9.18 -0.07
C MET A 114 0.42 -7.70 -0.48
N ILE A 115 1.60 -7.06 -0.53
CA ILE A 115 1.74 -5.67 -1.00
C ILE A 115 1.37 -5.61 -2.49
N GLU A 116 1.93 -6.52 -3.29
CA GLU A 116 1.66 -6.65 -4.72
C GLU A 116 0.18 -6.98 -4.99
N ARG A 117 -0.39 -7.91 -4.23
CA ARG A 117 -1.78 -8.36 -4.36
C ARG A 117 -2.76 -7.22 -4.13
N TRP A 118 -2.57 -6.42 -3.09
CA TRP A 118 -3.44 -5.27 -2.82
C TRP A 118 -3.48 -4.29 -4.01
N ALA A 119 -2.32 -4.05 -4.63
CA ALA A 119 -2.20 -3.21 -5.83
C ALA A 119 -2.81 -3.88 -7.08
N GLY A 120 -2.59 -5.19 -7.23
CA GLY A 120 -3.13 -6.01 -8.33
C GLY A 120 -4.66 -6.05 -8.36
N GLU A 121 -5.29 -6.18 -7.19
CA GLU A 121 -6.76 -6.10 -7.02
C GLU A 121 -7.32 -4.73 -7.48
N ARG A 122 -6.47 -3.70 -7.53
CA ARG A 122 -6.78 -2.35 -8.03
C ARG A 122 -6.20 -2.07 -9.41
N LYS A 123 -5.88 -3.14 -10.15
CA LYS A 123 -5.37 -3.14 -11.53
C LYS A 123 -4.07 -2.34 -11.70
N ILE A 124 -3.20 -2.37 -10.70
CA ILE A 124 -1.83 -1.88 -10.78
C ILE A 124 -0.89 -3.08 -10.81
N SER A 125 -0.01 -3.13 -11.82
CA SER A 125 0.99 -4.18 -11.96
C SER A 125 2.23 -3.90 -11.10
N LEU A 126 2.04 -3.74 -9.78
CA LEU A 126 3.15 -3.60 -8.84
C LEU A 126 3.85 -4.95 -8.68
N ARG A 127 5.18 -4.97 -8.79
CA ARG A 127 6.00 -6.18 -8.70
C ARG A 127 7.16 -5.96 -7.74
N GLY A 128 7.46 -6.97 -6.93
CA GLY A 128 8.70 -7.01 -6.16
C GLY A 128 9.92 -7.17 -7.07
N ALA A 129 10.82 -6.19 -7.04
CA ALA A 129 12.12 -6.23 -7.68
C ALA A 129 13.07 -7.16 -6.90
N LEU A 130 13.66 -8.13 -7.59
CA LEU A 130 14.60 -9.09 -7.02
C LEU A 130 16.05 -8.61 -7.11
N THR A 131 16.32 -7.58 -7.92
CA THR A 131 17.64 -6.95 -8.10
C THR A 131 17.53 -5.43 -8.10
N GLY A 132 18.65 -4.74 -7.92
CA GLY A 132 18.72 -3.28 -8.01
C GLY A 132 18.32 -2.75 -9.39
N GLN A 133 18.69 -3.46 -10.46
CA GLN A 133 18.33 -3.08 -11.83
C GLN A 133 16.82 -3.17 -12.07
N GLU A 134 16.16 -4.21 -11.54
CA GLU A 134 14.70 -4.32 -11.60
C GLU A 134 14.03 -3.18 -10.84
N ALA A 135 14.56 -2.78 -9.68
CA ALA A 135 14.02 -1.68 -8.89
C ALA A 135 14.04 -0.35 -9.67
N VAL A 136 15.13 -0.07 -10.38
CA VAL A 136 15.23 1.08 -11.29
C VAL A 136 14.18 0.98 -12.39
N ASN A 137 14.10 -0.17 -13.07
CA ASN A 137 13.19 -0.38 -14.20
C ASN A 137 11.71 -0.24 -13.79
N PHE A 138 11.33 -0.67 -12.60
CA PHE A 138 9.94 -0.66 -12.14
C PHE A 138 9.45 0.74 -11.70
N THR A 139 10.38 1.68 -11.47
CA THR A 139 10.08 3.06 -11.00
C THR A 139 9.17 3.85 -11.96
N ALA A 140 9.14 3.47 -13.24
CA ALA A 140 8.28 4.09 -14.25
C ALA A 140 6.78 3.95 -13.93
N ALA A 141 6.36 2.82 -13.34
CA ALA A 141 4.95 2.54 -13.05
C ALA A 141 4.56 2.91 -11.62
N THR A 142 5.37 2.48 -10.64
CA THR A 142 5.18 2.74 -9.19
C THR A 142 6.53 2.99 -8.56
N ASN A 143 6.59 3.55 -7.35
CA ASN A 143 7.85 3.53 -6.61
C ASN A 143 8.24 2.07 -6.26
N PRO A 144 9.54 1.74 -6.17
CA PRO A 144 10.00 0.35 -6.16
C PRO A 144 9.73 -0.35 -4.82
N LEU A 145 9.35 -1.63 -4.92
CA LEU A 145 9.35 -2.62 -3.84
C LEU A 145 10.52 -3.58 -4.07
N VAL A 146 11.56 -3.55 -3.25
CA VAL A 146 12.72 -4.44 -3.35
C VAL A 146 12.52 -5.66 -2.45
N LYS A 147 12.56 -6.87 -3.01
CA LYS A 147 12.39 -8.15 -2.29
C LYS A 147 13.69 -8.94 -2.31
N PHE A 148 14.63 -8.50 -1.48
CA PHE A 148 16.00 -9.04 -1.45
C PHE A 148 16.07 -10.49 -0.97
N HIS A 149 15.03 -11.00 -0.30
CA HIS A 149 14.88 -12.40 0.11
C HIS A 149 14.30 -13.32 -0.98
N GLY A 150 13.85 -12.76 -2.10
CA GLY A 150 13.09 -13.50 -3.10
C GLY A 150 11.58 -13.31 -2.93
N CYS A 151 10.82 -14.01 -3.76
CA CYS A 151 9.38 -13.84 -3.86
C CYS A 151 8.75 -15.18 -4.26
N MET A 152 7.71 -15.59 -3.52
CA MET A 152 7.05 -16.88 -3.76
C MET A 152 6.44 -17.01 -5.16
N ASP A 153 5.98 -15.89 -5.75
CA ASP A 153 5.37 -15.89 -7.08
C ASP A 153 6.38 -15.78 -8.23
N ARG A 154 7.62 -15.34 -7.95
CA ARG A 154 8.64 -15.05 -8.99
C ARG A 154 9.78 -16.06 -9.06
N GLY A 155 9.84 -16.99 -8.10
CA GLY A 155 10.92 -17.96 -8.01
C GLY A 155 10.99 -18.53 -6.60
N PRO A 156 10.03 -19.39 -6.20
CA PRO A 156 10.03 -19.98 -4.86
C PRO A 156 11.30 -20.79 -4.61
N MET A 157 11.89 -21.40 -5.65
CA MET A 157 13.15 -22.14 -5.58
C MET A 157 14.39 -21.26 -5.36
N ASP A 158 14.27 -19.95 -5.56
CA ASP A 158 15.39 -18.99 -5.50
C ASP A 158 15.23 -18.01 -4.32
N THR A 159 14.36 -18.37 -3.39
CA THR A 159 14.19 -17.69 -2.10
C THR A 159 15.34 -18.02 -1.15
N LEU A 160 15.67 -17.07 -0.30
CA LEU A 160 16.80 -17.16 0.63
C LEU A 160 16.30 -17.60 2.01
N TRP A 161 16.73 -18.78 2.47
CA TRP A 161 16.29 -19.45 3.70
C TRP A 161 17.37 -19.66 4.75
N THR A 162 18.65 -19.74 4.34
CA THR A 162 19.76 -19.99 5.26
C THR A 162 21.01 -19.20 4.93
N GLN A 163 21.85 -18.98 5.94
CA GLN A 163 23.20 -18.41 5.77
C GLN A 163 24.06 -19.20 4.77
N GLY A 164 23.88 -20.52 4.65
CA GLY A 164 24.63 -21.36 3.71
C GLY A 164 24.48 -20.92 2.25
N GLN A 165 23.30 -20.43 1.87
CA GLN A 165 23.02 -19.94 0.52
C GLN A 165 23.77 -18.64 0.18
N LEU A 166 24.25 -17.88 1.16
CA LEU A 166 25.05 -16.66 0.90
C LEU A 166 26.39 -16.96 0.23
N GLY A 167 26.82 -18.23 0.20
CA GLY A 167 28.00 -18.67 -0.55
C GLY A 167 27.73 -18.97 -2.03
N GLU A 168 26.46 -19.03 -2.45
CA GLU A 168 26.08 -19.34 -3.84
C GLU A 168 26.26 -18.11 -4.73
N ALA A 169 26.81 -18.29 -5.92
CA ALA A 169 27.21 -17.18 -6.80
C ALA A 169 26.02 -16.31 -7.25
N ASP A 170 24.89 -16.95 -7.58
CA ASP A 170 23.65 -16.28 -7.99
C ASP A 170 22.99 -15.53 -6.83
N VAL A 171 23.03 -16.10 -5.62
CA VAL A 171 22.57 -15.42 -4.40
C VAL A 171 23.44 -14.21 -4.08
N GLN A 172 24.76 -14.34 -4.18
CA GLN A 172 25.69 -13.23 -3.97
C GLN A 172 25.46 -12.10 -4.96
N GLU A 173 25.34 -12.40 -6.25
CA GLU A 173 25.06 -11.41 -7.30
C GLU A 173 23.76 -10.65 -7.02
N LYS A 174 22.70 -11.39 -6.65
CA LYS A 174 21.39 -10.80 -6.30
C LYS A 174 21.48 -9.86 -5.10
N ILE A 175 22.13 -10.31 -4.02
CA ILE A 175 22.29 -9.53 -2.78
C ILE A 175 23.17 -8.32 -3.02
N GLU A 176 24.27 -8.46 -3.76
CA GLU A 176 25.14 -7.34 -4.12
C GLU A 176 24.37 -6.30 -4.93
N SER A 177 23.62 -6.72 -5.96
CA SER A 177 22.81 -5.82 -6.77
C SER A 177 21.79 -5.03 -5.94
N CYS A 178 21.09 -5.71 -5.03
CA CYS A 178 20.18 -5.03 -4.10
C CYS A 178 20.92 -4.10 -3.14
N SER A 179 22.08 -4.52 -2.62
CA SER A 179 22.87 -3.73 -1.67
C SER A 179 23.40 -2.45 -2.31
N GLN A 180 23.92 -2.52 -3.54
CA GLN A 180 24.34 -1.35 -4.31
C GLN A 180 23.17 -0.37 -4.51
N TRP A 181 21.97 -0.88 -4.83
CA TRP A 181 20.78 -0.05 -4.92
C TRP A 181 20.44 0.62 -3.58
N MET A 182 20.52 -0.12 -2.47
CA MET A 182 20.27 0.42 -1.13
C MET A 182 21.27 1.52 -0.77
N THR A 183 22.56 1.32 -1.02
CA THR A 183 23.61 2.31 -0.77
C THR A 183 23.37 3.62 -1.53
N LEU A 184 22.73 3.57 -2.69
CA LEU A 184 22.39 4.77 -3.47
C LEU A 184 21.09 5.45 -3.00
N ASN A 185 20.11 4.69 -2.51
CA ASN A 185 18.75 5.20 -2.31
C ASN A 185 18.35 5.45 -0.84
N LEU A 186 19.01 4.81 0.12
CA LEU A 186 18.74 4.96 1.56
C LEU A 186 19.40 6.19 2.22
N PRO A 187 20.57 6.68 1.78
CA PRO A 187 21.13 7.94 2.25
C PRO A 187 20.14 9.11 2.27
N GLY A 188 20.10 9.87 3.38
CA GLY A 188 19.27 11.07 3.48
C GLY A 188 17.76 10.78 3.50
N ARG A 189 17.35 9.56 3.89
CA ARG A 189 15.94 9.17 3.97
C ARG A 189 15.43 9.10 5.41
N HIS A 190 14.11 9.19 5.56
CA HIS A 190 13.41 8.79 6.77
C HIS A 190 13.04 7.32 6.65
N LEU A 191 13.67 6.47 7.48
CA LEU A 191 13.48 5.03 7.45
C LEU A 191 12.37 4.64 8.44
N VAL A 192 11.35 3.94 7.95
CA VAL A 192 10.31 3.32 8.77
C VAL A 192 10.49 1.81 8.72
N VAL A 193 10.94 1.25 9.83
CA VAL A 193 11.27 -0.17 10.00
C VAL A 193 10.08 -0.86 10.66
N VAL A 194 9.48 -1.85 9.99
CA VAL A 194 8.18 -2.43 10.36
C VAL A 194 8.32 -3.93 10.57
N GLY A 195 8.06 -4.40 11.78
CA GLY A 195 8.03 -5.84 12.08
C GLY A 195 9.36 -6.56 11.78
N PHE A 196 10.47 -5.81 11.75
CA PHE A 196 11.75 -6.26 11.27
C PHE A 196 12.64 -6.77 12.42
N TRP A 197 12.32 -7.93 12.99
CA TRP A 197 13.05 -8.50 14.14
C TRP A 197 13.24 -10.00 13.93
N THR A 198 14.09 -10.31 12.95
CA THR A 198 14.23 -11.66 12.39
C THR A 198 15.10 -12.56 13.27
N ASP A 199 14.78 -13.85 13.26
CA ASP A 199 15.62 -14.94 13.79
C ASP A 199 16.79 -15.29 12.85
N TRP A 200 17.04 -14.46 11.82
CA TRP A 200 17.93 -14.72 10.69
C TRP A 200 19.12 -13.77 10.81
N GLY A 201 20.05 -14.08 11.71
CA GLY A 201 21.14 -13.18 12.09
C GLY A 201 21.96 -12.64 10.92
N TYR A 202 22.10 -13.41 9.84
CA TYR A 202 22.81 -12.98 8.63
C TYR A 202 22.12 -11.80 7.93
N LEU A 203 20.80 -11.70 8.00
CA LEU A 203 20.06 -10.63 7.33
C LEU A 203 20.32 -9.28 7.99
N ASN A 204 20.45 -9.30 9.32
CA ASN A 204 20.85 -8.12 10.09
C ASN A 204 22.23 -7.64 9.63
N ASN A 205 23.14 -8.55 9.26
CA ASN A 205 24.45 -8.19 8.72
C ASN A 205 24.37 -7.64 7.29
N VAL A 206 23.59 -8.25 6.39
CA VAL A 206 23.38 -7.75 5.02
C VAL A 206 22.82 -6.33 5.06
N LEU A 207 21.80 -6.08 5.87
CA LEU A 207 21.23 -4.75 6.04
C LEU A 207 22.18 -3.81 6.77
N ALA A 208 22.88 -4.24 7.82
CA ALA A 208 23.87 -3.39 8.51
C ALA A 208 24.99 -2.95 7.57
N ASN A 209 25.40 -3.81 6.64
CA ASN A 209 26.39 -3.51 5.60
C ASN A 209 25.83 -2.57 4.52
N ALA A 210 24.58 -2.76 4.09
CA ALA A 210 23.91 -1.83 3.18
C ALA A 210 23.67 -0.45 3.83
N LEU A 211 23.45 -0.43 5.15
CA LEU A 211 23.27 0.75 6.02
C LEU A 211 24.61 1.24 6.60
N THR A 212 25.70 1.12 5.84
CA THR A 212 27.04 1.60 6.22
C THR A 212 27.14 3.12 6.34
N VAL A 213 26.12 3.85 5.91
CA VAL A 213 26.14 5.32 5.88
C VAL A 213 25.40 5.89 7.10
N SER A 214 26.13 6.61 7.94
CA SER A 214 25.61 7.38 9.09
C SER A 214 24.86 8.64 8.63
N ASN A 215 23.72 8.48 7.93
CA ASN A 215 23.03 9.63 7.34
C ASN A 215 21.52 9.45 7.11
N ALA A 216 20.84 8.56 7.85
CA ALA A 216 19.39 8.58 7.84
C ALA A 216 18.90 9.89 8.50
N LEU A 217 17.94 10.56 7.88
CA LEU A 217 17.32 11.76 8.47
C LEU A 217 16.57 11.43 9.74
N SER A 218 15.93 10.26 9.78
CA SER A 218 15.40 9.68 11.00
C SER A 218 15.15 8.18 10.85
N VAL A 219 15.08 7.48 11.97
CA VAL A 219 14.64 6.09 12.02
C VAL A 219 13.39 5.99 12.89
N THR A 220 12.39 5.26 12.44
CA THR A 220 11.18 4.94 13.22
C THR A 220 10.93 3.44 13.14
N VAL A 221 11.05 2.77 14.28
CA VAL A 221 10.77 1.34 14.42
C VAL A 221 9.32 1.17 14.86
N ILE A 222 8.58 0.29 14.19
CA ILE A 222 7.21 -0.11 14.52
C ILE A 222 7.23 -1.61 14.84
N ASN A 223 6.94 -1.95 16.09
CA ASN A 223 6.86 -3.33 16.54
C ASN A 223 5.99 -3.43 17.81
N PRO A 224 5.17 -4.47 18.00
CA PRO A 224 4.36 -4.61 19.21
C PRO A 224 5.16 -4.91 20.49
N GLU A 225 6.36 -5.48 20.38
CA GLU A 225 7.22 -5.78 21.52
C GLU A 225 7.84 -4.50 22.13
N THR A 226 8.25 -4.57 23.39
CA THR A 226 8.91 -3.44 24.07
C THR A 226 10.33 -3.20 23.55
N SER A 227 10.85 -1.98 23.68
CA SER A 227 12.25 -1.66 23.31
C SER A 227 13.28 -2.60 23.95
N VAL A 228 13.04 -3.01 25.21
CA VAL A 228 13.93 -3.92 25.95
C VAL A 228 13.91 -5.32 25.34
N ALA A 229 12.73 -5.83 24.98
CA ALA A 229 12.60 -7.13 24.33
C ALA A 229 13.30 -7.14 22.95
N LEU A 230 13.07 -6.09 22.16
CA LEU A 230 13.69 -5.91 20.85
C LEU A 230 15.21 -5.81 20.92
N GLN A 231 15.74 -5.03 21.87
CA GLN A 231 17.17 -4.91 22.08
C GLN A 231 17.77 -6.25 22.55
N GLY A 232 17.07 -7.00 23.41
CA GLY A 232 17.49 -8.33 23.82
C GLY A 232 17.50 -9.34 22.67
N LYS A 233 16.51 -9.27 21.77
CA LYS A 233 16.37 -10.19 20.64
C LYS A 233 17.40 -9.94 19.54
N ALA A 234 17.75 -8.68 19.26
CA ALA A 234 18.70 -8.32 18.20
C ALA A 234 19.51 -7.06 18.57
N ALA A 235 20.43 -7.21 19.52
CA ALA A 235 21.21 -6.09 20.08
C ALA A 235 22.00 -5.31 19.02
N ASP A 236 22.68 -5.99 18.10
CA ASP A 236 23.49 -5.35 17.07
C ASP A 236 22.64 -4.57 16.07
N LEU A 237 21.50 -5.12 15.66
CA LEU A 237 20.57 -4.43 14.76
C LEU A 237 19.98 -3.20 15.45
N TRP A 238 19.55 -3.33 16.70
CA TRP A 238 19.04 -2.21 17.50
C TRP A 238 20.07 -1.09 17.62
N ALA A 239 21.30 -1.44 18.02
CA ALA A 239 22.40 -0.49 18.14
C ALA A 239 22.71 0.19 16.80
N LYS A 240 22.73 -0.58 15.71
CA LYS A 240 22.96 -0.07 14.37
C LYS A 240 21.87 0.93 13.97
N LEU A 241 20.59 0.56 14.03
CA LEU A 241 19.48 1.44 13.67
C LEU A 241 19.46 2.72 14.51
N ASN A 242 19.74 2.61 15.80
CA ASN A 242 19.85 3.76 16.71
C ASN A 242 21.04 4.66 16.35
N SER A 243 22.14 4.10 15.84
CA SER A 243 23.31 4.87 15.39
C SER A 243 23.15 5.55 14.02
N LEU A 244 22.14 5.17 13.21
CA LEU A 244 21.96 5.72 11.86
C LEU A 244 21.50 7.17 11.84
N SER A 245 20.89 7.64 12.93
CA SER A 245 20.33 8.97 13.03
C SER A 245 20.23 9.43 14.47
N ALA A 246 20.44 10.73 14.71
CA ALA A 246 20.11 11.36 15.98
C ALA A 246 18.60 11.37 16.28
N SER A 247 17.74 11.09 15.28
CA SER A 247 16.28 11.00 15.45
C SER A 247 15.81 9.54 15.33
N PHE A 248 16.03 8.76 16.38
CA PHE A 248 15.50 7.41 16.53
C PHE A 248 14.22 7.41 17.37
N VAL A 249 13.19 6.71 16.90
CA VAL A 249 11.90 6.55 17.62
C VAL A 249 11.47 5.09 17.54
N HIS A 250 10.99 4.54 18.65
CA HIS A 250 10.29 3.27 18.67
C HIS A 250 8.80 3.53 18.97
N VAL A 251 7.93 2.99 18.12
CA VAL A 251 6.47 2.99 18.25
C VAL A 251 6.05 1.56 18.58
N GLN A 252 5.59 1.37 19.81
CA GLN A 252 5.13 0.07 20.29
C GLN A 252 3.69 -0.21 19.81
N ALA A 253 3.54 -0.69 18.58
CA ALA A 253 2.26 -0.97 17.94
C ALA A 253 2.42 -2.06 16.87
N SER A 254 1.31 -2.70 16.48
CA SER A 254 1.33 -3.58 15.32
C SER A 254 1.51 -2.79 14.02
N ALA A 255 2.00 -3.48 12.98
CA ALA A 255 2.27 -2.87 11.69
C ALA A 255 0.99 -2.31 11.03
N ASP A 256 -0.12 -3.03 11.14
CA ASP A 256 -1.39 -2.66 10.52
C ASP A 256 -2.01 -1.42 11.18
N GLU A 257 -1.91 -1.26 12.50
CA GLU A 257 -2.43 -0.09 13.21
C GLU A 257 -1.61 1.17 12.87
N ALA A 258 -0.30 1.12 13.08
CA ALA A 258 0.56 2.28 12.93
C ALA A 258 0.69 2.76 11.47
N LEU A 259 0.72 1.82 10.51
CA LEU A 259 0.77 2.19 9.10
C LEU A 259 -0.58 2.67 8.56
N GLU A 260 -1.70 2.15 9.05
CA GLU A 260 -3.02 2.68 8.71
C GLU A 260 -3.19 4.11 9.26
N GLU A 261 -2.70 4.39 10.48
CA GLU A 261 -2.70 5.75 11.02
C GLU A 261 -1.89 6.71 10.12
N LEU A 262 -0.71 6.29 9.66
CA LEU A 262 0.11 7.08 8.73
C LEU A 262 -0.59 7.29 7.39
N ARG A 263 -1.25 6.24 6.86
CA ARG A 263 -2.01 6.28 5.61
C ARG A 263 -3.22 7.21 5.70
N ALA A 264 -3.93 7.19 6.83
CA ALA A 264 -5.02 8.10 7.14
C ALA A 264 -4.54 9.54 7.22
N ALA A 265 -3.47 9.80 7.98
CA ALA A 265 -2.90 11.14 8.11
C ALA A 265 -2.41 11.71 6.76
N TYR A 266 -1.80 10.88 5.91
CA TYR A 266 -1.46 11.23 4.53
C TYR A 266 -2.71 11.60 3.72
N SER A 267 -3.73 10.74 3.75
CA SER A 267 -4.96 10.95 2.97
C SER A 267 -5.78 12.15 3.47
N MET A 268 -5.78 12.44 4.77
CA MET A 268 -6.37 13.66 5.33
C MET A 268 -5.63 14.91 4.84
N THR A 269 -4.29 14.89 4.81
CA THR A 269 -3.48 16.00 4.29
C THR A 269 -3.77 16.22 2.79
N TRP A 270 -3.90 15.13 2.04
CA TRP A 270 -4.32 15.14 0.65
C TRP A 270 -5.72 15.76 0.48
N ALA A 271 -6.69 15.36 1.30
CA ALA A 271 -8.06 15.87 1.24
C ALA A 271 -8.15 17.37 1.61
N LYS A 272 -7.35 17.83 2.59
CA LYS A 272 -7.23 19.27 2.92
C LYS A 272 -6.74 20.08 1.71
N ARG A 273 -5.81 19.53 0.92
CA ARG A 273 -5.36 20.15 -0.33
C ARG A 273 -6.43 20.16 -1.40
N PHE A 274 -7.21 19.08 -1.49
CA PHE A 274 -8.33 19.01 -2.44
C PHE A 274 -9.34 20.13 -2.17
N TYR A 275 -9.81 20.28 -0.92
CA TYR A 275 -10.73 21.37 -0.58
C TYR A 275 -10.11 22.76 -0.80
N ALA A 276 -8.80 22.92 -0.58
CA ALA A 276 -8.10 24.16 -0.88
C ALA A 276 -8.11 24.54 -2.38
N LEU A 277 -8.23 23.58 -3.31
CA LEU A 277 -8.38 23.86 -4.74
C LEU A 277 -9.71 24.56 -5.06
N GLY A 278 -10.79 24.22 -4.34
CA GLY A 278 -12.12 24.79 -4.54
C GLY A 278 -12.38 26.08 -3.77
N ALA A 279 -11.56 26.38 -2.75
CA ALA A 279 -11.77 27.52 -1.85
C ALA A 279 -11.84 28.90 -2.57
N PRO A 280 -11.03 29.20 -3.61
CA PRO A 280 -11.16 30.45 -4.35
C PRO A 280 -12.53 30.59 -5.03
N LEU A 281 -12.98 29.54 -5.72
CA LEU A 281 -14.29 29.51 -6.40
C LEU A 281 -15.44 29.64 -5.39
N ALA A 282 -15.31 28.98 -4.23
CA ALA A 282 -16.29 29.04 -3.16
C ALA A 282 -16.41 30.46 -2.60
N LYS A 283 -15.27 31.13 -2.38
CA LYS A 283 -15.22 32.51 -1.92
C LYS A 283 -15.86 33.48 -2.91
N ASP A 284 -15.59 33.32 -4.20
CA ASP A 284 -16.17 34.16 -5.26
C ASP A 284 -17.69 33.97 -5.36
N ALA A 285 -18.18 32.76 -5.07
CA ALA A 285 -19.61 32.44 -4.98
C ALA A 285 -20.26 32.84 -3.63
N GLY A 286 -19.51 33.44 -2.70
CA GLY A 286 -20.02 33.86 -1.38
C GLY A 286 -20.26 32.72 -0.39
N LEU A 287 -19.73 31.53 -0.63
CA LEU A 287 -19.86 30.38 0.25
C LEU A 287 -18.89 30.48 1.44
N THR A 288 -19.38 30.14 2.63
CA THR A 288 -18.62 30.21 3.89
C THR A 288 -18.25 28.83 4.48
N ALA A 289 -18.73 27.75 3.87
CA ALA A 289 -18.44 26.40 4.33
C ALA A 289 -16.94 26.07 4.22
N THR A 290 -16.42 25.39 5.23
CA THR A 290 -15.02 24.96 5.32
C THR A 290 -14.97 23.47 5.62
N PRO A 291 -15.11 22.61 4.60
CA PRO A 291 -15.06 21.15 4.77
C PRO A 291 -13.78 20.71 5.48
N THR A 292 -13.93 19.82 6.47
CA THR A 292 -12.79 19.17 7.12
C THR A 292 -12.92 17.66 6.93
N PRO A 293 -11.85 16.95 6.53
CA PRO A 293 -11.88 15.51 6.35
C PRO A 293 -11.72 14.74 7.66
N ASP A 294 -11.76 15.42 8.82
CA ASP A 294 -11.29 14.87 10.10
C ASP A 294 -12.22 13.77 10.65
N SER A 295 -13.45 13.66 10.14
CA SER A 295 -14.42 12.62 10.50
C SER A 295 -14.40 11.38 9.58
N LEU A 296 -13.58 11.38 8.53
CA LEU A 296 -13.58 10.32 7.53
C LEU A 296 -12.70 9.13 7.95
N ALA A 297 -13.24 7.92 7.80
CA ALA A 297 -12.46 6.70 7.91
C ALA A 297 -11.50 6.55 6.72
N MET A 298 -10.45 5.74 6.87
CA MET A 298 -9.42 5.57 5.85
C MET A 298 -9.96 5.06 4.50
N ASP A 299 -10.92 4.14 4.52
CA ASP A 299 -11.55 3.66 3.28
C ASP A 299 -12.32 4.77 2.56
N ASP A 300 -12.96 5.68 3.30
CA ASP A 300 -13.66 6.83 2.72
C ASP A 300 -12.70 7.89 2.21
N LEU A 301 -11.61 8.15 2.93
CA LEU A 301 -10.51 8.99 2.45
C LEU A 301 -9.88 8.45 1.16
N TYR A 302 -9.74 7.12 1.05
CA TYR A 302 -9.22 6.47 -0.14
C TYR A 302 -10.19 6.59 -1.32
N ARG A 303 -11.49 6.35 -1.09
CA ARG A 303 -12.54 6.52 -2.11
C ARG A 303 -12.64 7.97 -2.60
N LEU A 304 -12.51 8.95 -1.69
CA LEU A 304 -12.44 10.35 -2.07
C LEU A 304 -11.28 10.61 -3.05
N ARG A 305 -10.09 10.04 -2.81
CA ARG A 305 -8.97 10.14 -3.76
C ARG A 305 -9.30 9.53 -5.11
N GLN A 306 -9.94 8.36 -5.15
CA GLN A 306 -10.36 7.72 -6.40
C GLN A 306 -11.32 8.62 -7.17
N ASP A 307 -12.35 9.14 -6.51
CA ASP A 307 -13.38 9.98 -7.13
C ASP A 307 -12.82 11.29 -7.68
N VAL A 308 -11.92 11.91 -6.92
CA VAL A 308 -11.25 13.15 -7.31
C VAL A 308 -10.23 12.93 -8.43
N GLU A 309 -9.65 11.74 -8.55
CA GLU A 309 -8.84 11.33 -9.72
C GLU A 309 -9.70 10.80 -10.88
N GLY A 310 -11.03 10.78 -10.74
CA GLY A 310 -11.96 10.27 -11.74
C GLY A 310 -11.81 8.76 -12.00
N LYS A 311 -11.39 8.00 -10.99
CA LYS A 311 -11.13 6.56 -11.05
C LYS A 311 -12.31 5.75 -10.50
N PRO A 312 -12.72 4.65 -11.15
CA PRO A 312 -13.69 3.72 -10.59
C PRO A 312 -13.10 2.93 -9.40
N TYR A 313 -13.95 2.34 -8.57
CA TYR A 313 -13.51 1.64 -7.35
C TYR A 313 -12.49 0.51 -7.55
N LEU A 314 -12.48 -0.13 -8.73
CA LEU A 314 -11.50 -1.17 -9.08
C LEU A 314 -10.15 -0.64 -9.60
N ARG A 315 -9.92 0.67 -9.57
CA ARG A 315 -8.68 1.32 -10.02
C ARG A 315 -8.04 2.08 -8.88
N ALA A 316 -6.73 1.98 -8.72
CA ALA A 316 -6.05 2.70 -7.65
C ALA A 316 -6.08 4.22 -7.83
N ALA A 317 -6.10 4.95 -6.71
CA ALA A 317 -5.68 6.35 -6.67
C ALA A 317 -4.15 6.38 -6.76
N THR A 318 -3.60 7.25 -7.59
CA THR A 318 -2.19 7.24 -8.02
C THR A 318 -1.47 8.56 -7.81
N GLY A 319 -2.19 9.64 -7.51
CA GLY A 319 -1.63 10.96 -7.30
C GLY A 319 -1.17 11.19 -5.87
N LYS A 320 0.10 11.59 -5.69
CA LYS A 320 0.59 12.12 -4.40
C LYS A 320 -0.16 13.38 -3.94
N ARG A 321 -0.73 14.10 -4.91
CA ARG A 321 -1.50 15.33 -4.72
C ARG A 321 -2.79 15.26 -5.53
N PRO A 322 -3.85 15.97 -5.11
CA PRO A 322 -5.05 16.12 -5.93
C PRO A 322 -4.68 16.78 -7.27
N PRO A 323 -5.26 16.32 -8.39
CA PRO A 323 -5.00 16.93 -9.69
C PRO A 323 -5.59 18.34 -9.74
N SER A 324 -4.93 19.27 -10.44
CA SER A 324 -5.33 20.68 -10.48
C SER A 324 -6.70 20.89 -11.14
N ASP A 325 -7.10 19.99 -12.04
CA ASP A 325 -8.40 20.01 -12.71
C ASP A 325 -9.58 19.62 -11.78
N ALA A 326 -9.30 19.13 -10.57
CA ALA A 326 -10.33 18.80 -9.58
C ALA A 326 -10.93 20.01 -8.84
N ALA A 327 -10.53 21.24 -9.17
CA ALA A 327 -11.04 22.45 -8.50
C ALA A 327 -12.57 22.56 -8.58
N ALA A 328 -13.19 22.18 -9.70
CA ALA A 328 -14.65 22.17 -9.85
C ALA A 328 -15.33 21.14 -8.92
N ALA A 329 -14.73 19.95 -8.76
CA ALA A 329 -15.22 18.94 -7.83
C ALA A 329 -15.08 19.41 -6.37
N ALA A 330 -13.94 20.01 -6.02
CA ALA A 330 -13.72 20.59 -4.69
C ALA A 330 -14.73 21.70 -4.37
N TYR A 331 -14.94 22.61 -5.32
CA TYR A 331 -15.94 23.67 -5.21
C TYR A 331 -17.34 23.08 -4.95
N PHE A 332 -17.75 22.08 -5.73
CA PHE A 332 -19.09 21.52 -5.60
C PHE A 332 -19.29 20.76 -4.27
N HIS A 333 -18.24 20.12 -3.73
CA HIS A 333 -18.28 19.61 -2.35
C HIS A 333 -18.55 20.73 -1.33
N ILE A 334 -17.88 21.88 -1.47
CA ILE A 334 -18.06 23.03 -0.57
C ILE A 334 -19.49 23.59 -0.70
N ASP A 335 -20.00 23.71 -1.93
CA ASP A 335 -21.35 24.20 -2.21
C ASP A 335 -22.42 23.32 -1.56
N LEU A 336 -22.36 22.00 -1.78
CA LEU A 336 -23.27 21.04 -1.15
C LEU A 336 -23.23 21.11 0.37
N MET A 337 -22.03 21.14 0.96
CA MET A 337 -21.90 21.26 2.43
C MET A 337 -22.43 22.60 2.94
N GLY A 338 -22.22 23.69 2.19
CA GLY A 338 -22.78 25.02 2.50
C GLY A 338 -24.31 25.05 2.44
N ALA A 339 -24.91 24.24 1.56
CA ALA A 339 -26.35 24.03 1.48
C ALA A 339 -26.91 23.09 2.56
N GLY A 340 -26.07 22.54 3.43
CA GLY A 340 -26.49 21.66 4.53
C GLY A 340 -26.40 20.17 4.21
N ALA A 341 -25.72 19.76 3.13
CA ALA A 341 -25.41 18.35 2.90
C ALA A 341 -24.50 17.81 4.01
N THR A 342 -24.75 16.58 4.44
CA THR A 342 -23.93 15.90 5.46
C THR A 342 -23.03 14.86 4.82
N GLN A 343 -21.78 14.78 5.28
CA GLN A 343 -20.86 13.77 4.79
C GLN A 343 -21.17 12.40 5.42
N THR A 344 -21.46 11.42 4.58
CA THR A 344 -21.72 10.02 4.99
C THR A 344 -20.72 9.12 4.27
N GLY A 345 -19.62 8.82 4.95
CA GLY A 345 -18.47 8.16 4.35
C GLY A 345 -17.88 8.99 3.19
N ALA A 346 -17.56 8.35 2.08
CA ALA A 346 -17.02 9.02 0.88
C ALA A 346 -18.02 9.93 0.15
N TRP A 347 -19.32 9.87 0.47
CA TRP A 347 -20.37 10.58 -0.25
C TRP A 347 -21.01 11.68 0.61
N LEU A 348 -21.82 12.51 -0.04
CA LEU A 348 -22.63 13.53 0.61
C LEU A 348 -24.10 13.08 0.61
N ASN A 349 -24.83 13.36 1.68
CA ASN A 349 -26.28 13.21 1.72
C ASN A 349 -26.92 14.59 1.69
N PHE A 350 -27.80 14.81 0.72
CA PHE A 350 -28.57 16.05 0.59
C PHE A 350 -30.03 15.73 0.30
N SER A 351 -30.94 16.26 1.11
CA SER A 351 -32.39 16.00 1.00
C SER A 351 -32.76 14.51 0.93
N GLY A 352 -32.03 13.67 1.70
CA GLY A 352 -32.27 12.22 1.76
C GLY A 352 -31.69 11.42 0.60
N ARG A 353 -31.00 12.06 -0.35
CA ARG A 353 -30.35 11.41 -1.50
C ARG A 353 -28.84 11.37 -1.31
N SER A 354 -28.23 10.23 -1.62
CA SER A 354 -26.79 10.05 -1.65
C SER A 354 -26.19 10.61 -2.96
N ILE A 355 -25.18 11.46 -2.81
CA ILE A 355 -24.50 12.16 -3.90
C ILE A 355 -23.01 11.81 -3.85
N ARG A 356 -22.52 11.22 -4.93
CA ARG A 356 -21.10 11.03 -5.18
C ARG A 356 -20.61 12.09 -6.15
N VAL A 357 -19.53 12.78 -5.82
CA VAL A 357 -18.93 13.78 -6.71
C VAL A 357 -17.66 13.20 -7.31
N VAL A 358 -17.61 13.10 -8.64
CA VAL A 358 -16.47 12.55 -9.40
C VAL A 358 -15.88 13.66 -10.26
N ASN A 359 -14.56 13.73 -10.35
CA ASN A 359 -13.89 14.70 -11.21
C ASN A 359 -14.08 14.37 -12.69
N GLY A 360 -14.72 15.30 -13.41
CA GLY A 360 -14.93 15.24 -14.85
C GLY A 360 -13.71 15.64 -15.67
N ALA A 361 -12.86 16.53 -15.15
CA ALA A 361 -11.63 17.00 -15.79
C ALA A 361 -11.82 17.44 -17.25
N GLY A 362 -12.93 18.16 -17.55
CA GLY A 362 -13.25 18.66 -18.89
C GLY A 362 -13.76 17.61 -19.89
N ARG A 363 -13.90 16.34 -19.48
CA ARG A 363 -14.39 15.26 -20.35
C ARG A 363 -15.90 15.31 -20.54
N GLY A 364 -16.39 14.64 -21.58
CA GLY A 364 -17.83 14.46 -21.78
C GLY A 364 -18.44 13.61 -20.65
N LEU A 365 -19.62 14.00 -20.14
CA LEU A 365 -20.33 13.30 -19.06
C LEU A 365 -20.48 11.80 -19.37
N ASN A 366 -20.87 11.48 -20.61
CA ASN A 366 -21.09 10.10 -21.04
C ASN A 366 -19.77 9.30 -21.12
N ASP A 367 -18.64 9.93 -21.44
CA ASP A 367 -17.33 9.27 -21.50
C ASP A 367 -16.85 8.88 -20.09
N VAL A 368 -17.04 9.80 -19.12
CA VAL A 368 -16.71 9.53 -17.72
C VAL A 368 -17.61 8.43 -17.17
N ARG A 369 -18.92 8.50 -17.43
CA ARG A 369 -19.87 7.44 -17.05
C ARG A 369 -19.46 6.09 -17.64
N GLU A 370 -19.05 6.05 -18.89
CA GLU A 370 -18.70 4.80 -19.55
C GLU A 370 -17.42 4.16 -19.00
N THR A 371 -16.43 4.97 -18.63
CA THR A 371 -15.19 4.48 -18.03
C THR A 371 -15.35 4.09 -16.55
N ASN A 372 -16.41 4.55 -15.89
CA ASN A 372 -16.76 4.21 -14.51
C ASN A 372 -17.68 2.97 -14.45
N VAL A 373 -17.13 1.81 -14.85
CA VAL A 373 -17.80 0.52 -14.66
C VAL A 373 -17.47 -0.03 -13.28
N GLU A 374 -18.50 -0.17 -12.45
CA GLU A 374 -18.38 -0.63 -11.06
C GLU A 374 -19.14 -1.95 -10.86
N PRO A 375 -18.62 -2.86 -10.02
CA PRO A 375 -19.35 -4.06 -9.68
C PRO A 375 -20.67 -3.71 -8.98
N SER A 376 -21.75 -4.43 -9.32
CA SER A 376 -23.07 -4.24 -8.69
C SER A 376 -23.09 -4.60 -7.20
N THR A 377 -22.03 -5.24 -6.68
CA THR A 377 -21.85 -5.54 -5.26
C THR A 377 -21.37 -4.35 -4.44
N PHE A 378 -20.88 -3.29 -5.08
CA PHE A 378 -20.53 -2.05 -4.40
C PHE A 378 -21.79 -1.21 -4.19
N PRO A 379 -21.91 -0.49 -3.06
CA PRO A 379 -22.95 0.51 -2.88
C PRO A 379 -22.97 1.50 -4.06
N GLN A 380 -24.16 1.84 -4.52
CA GLN A 380 -24.36 2.85 -5.57
C GLN A 380 -25.02 4.09 -4.97
N ALA A 381 -24.55 5.27 -5.36
CA ALA A 381 -25.18 6.53 -5.00
C ALA A 381 -26.45 6.74 -5.82
N ASP A 382 -27.40 7.50 -5.29
CA ASP A 382 -28.60 7.90 -6.03
C ASP A 382 -28.23 8.81 -7.22
N ILE A 383 -27.21 9.66 -7.01
CA ILE A 383 -26.73 10.63 -7.98
C ILE A 383 -25.20 10.60 -8.02
N VAL A 384 -24.66 10.60 -9.24
CA VAL A 384 -23.24 10.90 -9.47
C VAL A 384 -23.15 12.25 -10.17
N VAL A 385 -22.50 13.21 -9.53
CA VAL A 385 -22.20 14.51 -10.15
C VAL A 385 -20.78 14.46 -10.69
N CYS A 386 -20.65 14.53 -12.01
CA CYS A 386 -19.37 14.60 -12.70
C CYS A 386 -18.96 16.07 -12.81
N ALA A 387 -18.36 16.60 -11.74
CA ALA A 387 -18.03 18.01 -11.63
C ALA A 387 -16.90 18.39 -12.60
N GLY A 388 -17.09 19.48 -13.35
CA GLY A 388 -16.16 19.89 -14.41
C GLY A 388 -16.26 19.08 -15.71
N SER A 389 -17.30 18.25 -15.88
CA SER A 389 -17.62 17.61 -17.17
C SER A 389 -18.55 18.47 -18.02
N LEU A 390 -18.64 18.13 -19.31
CA LEU A 390 -19.56 18.74 -20.27
C LEU A 390 -20.61 17.73 -20.74
N ASP A 391 -21.88 18.13 -20.81
CA ASP A 391 -22.90 17.32 -21.47
C ASP A 391 -22.94 17.66 -22.97
N LEU A 392 -22.48 16.74 -23.79
CA LEU A 392 -22.42 16.90 -25.25
C LEU A 392 -23.73 16.45 -25.94
N GLY A 393 -24.72 15.94 -25.18
CA GLY A 393 -25.98 15.45 -25.73
C GLY A 393 -25.86 14.20 -26.61
N VAL A 394 -24.67 13.60 -26.68
CA VAL A 394 -24.37 12.41 -27.50
C VAL A 394 -23.88 11.26 -26.63
N PRO A 395 -24.27 10.00 -26.91
CA PRO A 395 -23.81 8.86 -26.16
C PRO A 395 -22.33 8.58 -26.45
N ALA A 396 -21.61 8.04 -25.45
CA ALA A 396 -20.18 7.69 -25.60
C ALA A 396 -19.95 6.49 -26.54
N LYS A 397 -20.94 5.59 -26.66
CA LYS A 397 -20.99 4.52 -27.67
C LYS A 397 -22.38 4.40 -28.29
N LEU A 398 -22.39 3.96 -29.55
CA LEU A 398 -23.60 3.68 -30.34
C LEU A 398 -24.20 2.29 -30.07
N ILE A 399 -23.46 1.41 -29.39
CA ILE A 399 -23.90 0.04 -29.07
C ILE A 399 -24.74 0.04 -27.79
N ALA A 400 -25.83 -0.73 -27.78
CA ALA A 400 -26.73 -0.84 -26.63
C ALA A 400 -25.99 -1.25 -25.35
N THR A 401 -26.23 -0.50 -24.28
CA THR A 401 -25.63 -0.74 -22.94
C THR A 401 -26.38 -1.82 -22.17
N GLY A 402 -25.70 -2.39 -21.16
CA GLY A 402 -26.28 -3.31 -20.18
C GLY A 402 -27.41 -2.70 -19.33
N LYS A 403 -27.97 -3.50 -18.41
CA LYS A 403 -29.02 -3.05 -17.48
C LYS A 403 -28.43 -2.65 -16.12
N ALA A 404 -28.92 -1.57 -15.53
CA ALA A 404 -28.38 -0.94 -14.32
C ALA A 404 -28.12 -1.89 -13.12
N ALA A 405 -29.01 -2.87 -12.88
CA ALA A 405 -28.91 -3.83 -11.78
C ALA A 405 -28.43 -5.23 -12.21
N SER A 406 -27.90 -5.39 -13.42
CA SER A 406 -27.49 -6.70 -13.92
C SER A 406 -26.09 -7.09 -13.45
N ILE A 407 -25.97 -8.32 -12.94
CA ILE A 407 -24.68 -8.95 -12.64
C ILE A 407 -23.98 -9.41 -13.94
N VAL A 408 -24.76 -9.77 -14.97
CA VAL A 408 -24.26 -10.36 -16.22
C VAL A 408 -23.82 -9.28 -17.22
N SER A 409 -24.51 -8.14 -17.25
CA SER A 409 -24.17 -6.99 -18.10
C SER A 409 -24.60 -5.69 -17.41
N PRO A 410 -23.86 -5.20 -16.40
CA PRO A 410 -24.19 -3.94 -15.73
C PRO A 410 -24.12 -2.76 -16.71
N ALA A 411 -25.00 -1.78 -16.54
CA ALA A 411 -24.90 -0.53 -17.26
C ALA A 411 -23.65 0.24 -16.78
N PRO A 412 -22.87 0.88 -17.68
CA PRO A 412 -21.79 1.77 -17.26
C PRO A 412 -22.30 2.90 -16.37
N GLY A 413 -21.57 3.20 -15.29
CA GLY A 413 -22.00 4.15 -14.27
C GLY A 413 -23.05 3.64 -13.28
N GLY A 414 -23.43 2.36 -13.35
CA GLY A 414 -24.40 1.74 -12.45
C GLY A 414 -25.84 2.24 -12.64
N GLY A 415 -26.63 2.18 -11.58
CA GLY A 415 -28.02 2.68 -11.54
C GLY A 415 -28.18 4.13 -11.11
N ALA A 416 -27.08 4.85 -10.85
CA ALA A 416 -27.11 6.24 -10.43
C ALA A 416 -27.56 7.18 -11.56
N LYS A 417 -28.20 8.31 -11.20
CA LYS A 417 -28.43 9.42 -12.14
C LYS A 417 -27.13 10.22 -12.29
N TRP A 418 -26.59 10.29 -13.50
CA TRP A 418 -25.37 11.05 -13.79
C TRP A 418 -25.70 12.47 -14.23
N LEU A 419 -25.09 13.46 -13.58
CA LEU A 419 -25.32 14.88 -13.85
C LEU A 419 -23.99 15.62 -14.01
N THR A 420 -23.99 16.66 -14.84
CA THR A 420 -22.98 17.72 -14.76
C THR A 420 -23.22 18.58 -13.51
N HIS A 421 -22.25 19.42 -13.18
CA HIS A 421 -22.38 20.39 -12.08
C HIS A 421 -23.61 21.31 -12.26
N GLU A 422 -23.78 21.93 -13.42
CA GLU A 422 -24.91 22.85 -13.69
C GLU A 422 -26.28 22.15 -13.60
N GLN A 423 -26.37 20.92 -14.13
CA GLN A 423 -27.59 20.11 -14.01
C GLN A 423 -27.89 19.75 -12.55
N ALA A 424 -26.85 19.45 -11.76
CA ALA A 424 -26.99 19.15 -10.34
C ALA A 424 -27.46 20.38 -9.54
N LYS A 425 -26.92 21.56 -9.81
CA LYS A 425 -27.40 22.82 -9.19
C LYS A 425 -28.88 23.04 -9.44
N THR A 426 -29.32 22.84 -10.69
CA THR A 426 -30.73 22.94 -11.06
C THR A 426 -31.60 21.89 -10.36
N GLU A 427 -31.15 20.63 -10.31
CA GLU A 427 -31.85 19.52 -9.64
C GLU A 427 -32.01 19.78 -8.13
N PHE A 428 -31.02 20.41 -7.51
CA PHE A 428 -30.97 20.64 -6.06
C PHE A 428 -31.50 22.00 -5.61
N GLY A 429 -31.71 22.94 -6.54
CA GLY A 429 -32.12 24.30 -6.24
C GLY A 429 -31.01 25.14 -5.60
N LEU A 430 -29.77 24.97 -6.07
CA LEU A 430 -28.55 25.66 -5.60
C LEU A 430 -28.07 26.76 -6.55
#